data_AF-A0A7V9KJW1-F1
#
_entry.id   AF-A0A7V9KJW1-F1
#
_cell.length_a   1.000
_cell.length_b   1.000
_cell.length_c   1.000
_cell.angle_alpha   90.00
_cell.angle_beta   90.00
_cell.angle_gamma   90.00
#
_symmetry.space_group_name_H-M   'P 1'
#
loop_
_entity.id
_entity.type
_entity.pdbx_description
1 polymer ?
#
loop_
_entity_poly.entity_id
_entity_poly.type
_entity_poly.pdbx_seq_one_letter_code
_entity_poly.pdbx_strand_id
1 'polypeptide(L)'
;MSHAGSSTAATGTGAESNRTDRDDLSGRAARREQRAFAEIFKRHHQAIYRYCLSILRNREDAEDALQATMAAALRALPGEQRDIALRPWLFRVAHNESISLVRGRRATAGPEMEAPIPAASAEAQLADRDRLRQLVIDLQSLPERQRSALVMRELSGLSYEEIGVALSSSEAAARQSVYEGRISLQGLQEGREMKCETVRHAISDRDGRRLRGRRLRAHLDSCDGCRGFAASIERRRSD
;
A
#
# COMPACT_ATOMS: atom_id res chain seq x y z
N MET A 1 5.11 -68.44 6.44
CA MET A 1 5.46 -67.49 7.51
C MET A 1 5.97 -66.24 6.81
N SER A 2 5.11 -65.23 6.64
CA SER A 2 5.04 -64.01 7.48
C SER A 2 6.24 -63.10 7.20
N HIS A 3 6.17 -61.79 6.94
CA HIS A 3 5.14 -60.75 6.88
C HIS A 3 5.74 -59.63 5.99
N ALA A 4 4.93 -58.87 5.24
CA ALA A 4 4.61 -57.44 5.48
C ALA A 4 5.84 -56.56 5.84
N GLY A 5 6.08 -55.39 5.25
CA GLY A 5 5.19 -54.44 4.60
C GLY A 5 5.44 -53.05 5.19
N SER A 6 5.57 -52.05 4.31
CA SER A 6 5.26 -50.62 4.50
C SER A 6 6.08 -49.77 5.48
N SER A 7 6.44 -48.56 5.04
CA SER A 7 5.66 -47.36 5.40
C SER A 7 6.29 -46.09 4.83
N THR A 8 5.57 -45.44 3.91
CA THR A 8 5.83 -44.08 3.42
C THR A 8 4.83 -43.17 4.14
N ALA A 9 5.31 -42.25 4.97
CA ALA A 9 4.48 -41.31 5.72
C ALA A 9 4.24 -40.01 4.93
N ALA A 10 2.98 -39.60 4.93
CA ALA A 10 2.45 -38.38 4.32
C ALA A 10 2.55 -37.17 5.27
N THR A 11 2.72 -35.98 4.69
CA THR A 11 2.56 -34.67 5.37
C THR A 11 1.72 -33.76 4.48
N GLY A 12 0.48 -33.48 4.89
CA GLY A 12 -0.43 -32.55 4.21
C GLY A 12 -1.72 -32.40 5.03
N THR A 13 -1.78 -31.42 5.93
CA THR A 13 -3.00 -31.19 6.77
C THR A 13 -3.22 -29.70 7.14
N GLY A 14 -2.21 -28.83 7.03
CA GLY A 14 -2.34 -27.43 7.47
C GLY A 14 -3.00 -26.44 6.49
N ALA A 15 -2.94 -26.70 5.18
CA ALA A 15 -3.43 -25.78 4.15
C ALA A 15 -4.93 -25.96 3.83
N GLU A 16 -5.47 -27.16 4.03
CA GLU A 16 -6.86 -27.49 3.71
C GLU A 16 -7.85 -26.91 4.75
N SER A 17 -7.51 -26.95 6.04
CA SER A 17 -8.37 -26.44 7.12
C SER A 17 -8.66 -24.92 7.03
N ASN A 18 -7.72 -24.12 6.55
CA ASN A 18 -7.89 -22.66 6.39
C ASN A 18 -8.74 -22.31 5.15
N ARG A 19 -8.85 -23.21 4.17
CA ARG A 19 -9.67 -23.01 2.97
C ARG A 19 -11.14 -23.33 3.28
N THR A 20 -11.40 -24.44 3.98
CA THR A 20 -12.76 -24.85 4.38
C THR A 20 -13.43 -23.86 5.35
N ASP A 21 -12.66 -23.27 6.27
CA ASP A 21 -13.18 -22.27 7.23
C ASP A 21 -13.46 -20.90 6.57
N ARG A 22 -12.79 -20.62 5.44
CA ARG A 22 -12.96 -19.40 4.63
C ARG A 22 -14.17 -19.52 3.69
N ASP A 23 -14.42 -20.73 3.18
CA ASP A 23 -15.56 -21.06 2.30
C ASP A 23 -16.89 -21.15 3.09
N ASP A 24 -16.87 -21.65 4.34
CA ASP A 24 -18.06 -21.79 5.19
C ASP A 24 -18.63 -20.44 5.68
N LEU A 25 -17.77 -19.45 5.95
CA LEU A 25 -18.19 -18.13 6.45
C LEU A 25 -18.90 -17.29 5.39
N SER A 26 -18.42 -17.33 4.15
CA SER A 26 -19.07 -16.66 3.02
C SER A 26 -20.48 -17.23 2.80
N GLY A 27 -20.63 -18.56 2.86
CA GLY A 27 -21.92 -19.25 2.73
C GLY A 27 -22.90 -19.04 3.90
N ARG A 28 -22.40 -18.78 5.11
CA ARG A 28 -23.25 -18.44 6.29
C ARG A 28 -23.65 -16.97 6.34
N ALA A 29 -22.74 -16.06 5.94
CA ALA A 29 -23.09 -14.64 5.79
C ALA A 29 -24.18 -14.42 4.73
N ALA A 30 -24.26 -15.31 3.73
CA ALA A 30 -25.33 -15.32 2.74
C ALA A 30 -26.73 -15.57 3.34
N ARG A 31 -26.83 -16.20 4.52
CA ARG A 31 -28.11 -16.48 5.20
C ARG A 31 -28.58 -15.35 6.14
N ARG A 32 -27.99 -14.15 6.03
CA ARG A 32 -28.23 -13.00 6.94
C ARG A 32 -27.97 -13.31 8.41
N GLU A 33 -27.12 -14.27 8.72
CA GLU A 33 -26.70 -14.51 10.09
C GLU A 33 -25.79 -13.37 10.54
N GLN A 34 -26.31 -12.48 11.39
CA GLN A 34 -25.55 -11.38 12.00
C GLN A 34 -24.21 -11.85 12.60
N ARG A 35 -24.16 -13.09 13.11
CA ARG A 35 -22.95 -13.72 13.66
C ARG A 35 -21.86 -13.94 12.61
N ALA A 36 -22.22 -14.36 11.38
CA ALA A 36 -21.25 -14.58 10.31
C ALA A 36 -20.63 -13.26 9.81
N PHE A 37 -21.46 -12.21 9.68
CA PHE A 37 -20.95 -10.87 9.34
C PHE A 37 -20.05 -10.29 10.45
N ALA A 38 -20.43 -10.46 11.72
CA ALA A 38 -19.60 -10.02 12.85
C ALA A 38 -18.20 -10.67 12.83
N GLU A 39 -18.11 -11.94 12.44
CA GLU A 39 -16.83 -12.64 12.30
C GLU A 39 -16.01 -12.11 11.11
N ILE A 40 -16.63 -11.86 9.96
CA ILE A 40 -15.98 -11.22 8.79
C ILE A 40 -15.43 -9.85 9.19
N PHE A 41 -16.25 -9.03 9.86
CA PHE A 41 -15.82 -7.72 10.35
C PHE A 41 -14.62 -7.88 11.28
N LYS A 42 -14.71 -8.72 12.31
CA LYS A 42 -13.64 -8.95 13.28
C LYS A 42 -12.34 -9.38 12.60
N ARG A 43 -12.40 -10.26 11.60
CA ARG A 43 -11.24 -10.75 10.85
C ARG A 43 -10.59 -9.69 9.94
N HIS A 44 -11.37 -8.80 9.32
CA HIS A 44 -10.86 -7.96 8.22
C HIS A 44 -10.82 -6.46 8.50
N HIS A 45 -11.61 -5.93 9.45
CA HIS A 45 -11.76 -4.49 9.67
C HIS A 45 -10.42 -3.78 9.90
N GLN A 46 -9.54 -4.35 10.75
CA GLN A 46 -8.28 -3.71 11.11
C GLN A 46 -7.32 -3.61 9.93
N ALA A 47 -7.28 -4.63 9.06
CA ALA A 47 -6.42 -4.64 7.87
C ALA A 47 -6.96 -3.68 6.81
N ILE A 48 -8.28 -3.64 6.61
CA ILE A 48 -8.94 -2.70 5.70
C ILE A 48 -8.74 -1.26 6.18
N TYR A 49 -8.93 -0.99 7.47
CA TYR A 49 -8.70 0.33 8.06
C TYR A 49 -7.27 0.82 7.83
N ARG A 50 -6.27 -0.02 8.13
CA ARG A 50 -4.85 0.33 7.93
C ARG A 50 -4.55 0.61 6.47
N TYR A 51 -5.14 -0.17 5.56
CA TYR A 51 -5.04 0.07 4.13
C TYR A 51 -5.66 1.42 3.75
N CYS A 52 -6.92 1.68 4.11
CA CYS A 52 -7.59 2.96 3.82
C CYS A 52 -6.81 4.15 4.38
N LEU A 53 -6.33 4.06 5.62
CA LEU A 53 -5.52 5.10 6.26
C LEU A 53 -4.21 5.36 5.52
N SER A 54 -3.56 4.30 5.01
CA SER A 54 -2.34 4.44 4.22
C SER A 54 -2.56 5.14 2.87
N ILE A 55 -3.76 5.10 2.32
CA ILE A 55 -4.11 5.75 1.05
C ILE A 55 -4.65 7.16 1.29
N LEU A 56 -5.49 7.33 2.30
CA LEU A 56 -6.29 8.55 2.52
C LEU A 56 -5.61 9.58 3.41
N ARG A 57 -4.73 9.15 4.32
CA ARG A 57 -3.98 10.00 5.26
C ARG A 57 -4.85 10.89 6.15
N ASN A 58 -6.12 10.52 6.30
CA ASN A 58 -7.10 11.15 7.16
C ASN A 58 -7.83 10.00 7.88
N ARG A 59 -7.99 10.13 9.20
CA ARG A 59 -8.60 9.10 10.03
C ARG A 59 -10.09 8.97 9.77
N GLU A 60 -10.80 10.09 9.66
CA GLU A 60 -12.23 10.15 9.37
C GLU A 60 -12.52 9.55 8.00
N ASP A 61 -11.80 9.99 6.96
CA ASP A 61 -11.96 9.42 5.61
C ASP A 61 -11.68 7.91 5.59
N ALA A 62 -10.69 7.44 6.38
CA ALA A 62 -10.35 6.02 6.45
C ALA A 62 -11.41 5.20 7.20
N GLU A 63 -12.02 5.77 8.25
CA GLU A 63 -13.16 5.20 8.96
C GLU A 63 -14.38 5.13 8.04
N ASP A 64 -14.67 6.18 7.29
CA ASP A 64 -15.75 6.24 6.31
C ASP A 64 -15.56 5.21 5.19
N ALA A 65 -14.37 5.12 4.61
CA ALA A 65 -14.06 4.14 3.58
C ALA A 65 -14.17 2.69 4.10
N LEU A 66 -13.75 2.44 5.35
CA LEU A 66 -13.96 1.15 6.02
C LEU A 66 -15.46 0.85 6.16
N GLN A 67 -16.24 1.79 6.68
CA GLN A 67 -17.67 1.62 6.89
C GLN A 67 -18.40 1.37 5.56
N ALA A 68 -18.08 2.14 4.51
CA ALA A 68 -18.60 1.94 3.16
C ALA A 68 -18.26 0.54 2.62
N THR A 69 -17.03 0.09 2.83
CA THR A 69 -16.58 -1.28 2.46
C THR A 69 -17.39 -2.35 3.18
N MET A 70 -17.58 -2.21 4.48
CA MET A 70 -18.34 -3.18 5.29
C MET A 70 -19.83 -3.15 4.96
N ALA A 71 -20.40 -1.98 4.67
CA ALA A 71 -21.78 -1.85 4.21
C ALA A 71 -21.98 -2.49 2.82
N ALA A 72 -20.99 -2.36 1.92
CA ALA A 72 -21.01 -3.06 0.64
C ALA A 72 -20.94 -4.58 0.83
N ALA A 73 -20.09 -5.06 1.74
CA ALA A 73 -20.02 -6.48 2.10
C ALA A 73 -21.36 -7.00 2.63
N LEU A 74 -22.01 -6.27 3.53
CA LEU A 74 -23.31 -6.63 4.08
C LEU A 74 -24.41 -6.72 3.01
N ARG A 75 -24.35 -5.89 1.96
CA ARG A 75 -25.29 -5.93 0.84
C ARG A 75 -25.01 -7.06 -0.15
N ALA A 76 -23.73 -7.34 -0.41
CA ALA A 76 -23.32 -8.30 -1.44
C ALA A 76 -23.42 -9.77 -0.96
N LEU A 77 -23.09 -10.06 0.29
CA LEU A 77 -23.02 -11.42 0.82
C LEU A 77 -24.37 -12.18 0.79
N PRO A 78 -25.53 -11.59 1.15
CA PRO A 78 -26.82 -12.27 1.21
C PRO A 78 -27.40 -12.79 -0.12
N GLY A 79 -26.80 -12.47 -1.27
CA GLY A 79 -27.31 -12.85 -2.59
C GLY A 79 -26.30 -13.56 -3.49
N GLU A 80 -25.06 -13.73 -3.04
CA GLU A 80 -24.00 -14.23 -3.91
C GLU A 80 -23.94 -15.75 -3.88
N GLN A 81 -24.27 -16.38 -5.01
CA GLN A 81 -24.15 -17.83 -5.22
C GLN A 81 -22.74 -18.23 -5.67
N ARG A 82 -21.90 -17.26 -6.02
CA ARG A 82 -20.51 -17.50 -6.42
C ARG A 82 -19.59 -17.52 -5.21
N ASP A 83 -18.63 -18.42 -5.26
CA ASP A 83 -17.49 -18.46 -4.36
C ASP A 83 -16.60 -17.23 -4.64
N ILE A 84 -16.96 -16.08 -4.06
CA ILE A 84 -16.14 -14.90 -4.12
C ILE A 84 -14.99 -15.10 -3.14
N ALA A 85 -13.76 -14.98 -3.62
CA ALA A 85 -12.61 -14.76 -2.78
C ALA A 85 -12.80 -13.47 -1.96
N LEU A 86 -13.37 -13.61 -0.77
CA LEU A 86 -13.92 -12.49 0.03
C LEU A 86 -12.85 -11.45 0.35
N ARG A 87 -11.67 -11.91 0.76
CA ARG A 87 -10.57 -11.02 1.15
C ARG A 87 -10.11 -10.09 0.01
N PRO A 88 -9.70 -10.57 -1.19
CA PRO A 88 -9.35 -9.67 -2.28
C PRO A 88 -10.52 -8.82 -2.76
N TRP A 89 -11.76 -9.33 -2.68
CA TRP A 89 -12.95 -8.54 -2.98
C TRP A 89 -13.13 -7.35 -2.03
N LEU A 90 -12.96 -7.55 -0.72
CA LEU A 90 -13.01 -6.47 0.28
C LEU A 90 -11.93 -5.41 0.00
N PHE A 91 -10.71 -5.84 -0.33
CA PHE A 91 -9.63 -4.92 -0.68
C PHE A 91 -9.89 -4.15 -1.98
N ARG A 92 -10.58 -4.75 -2.95
CA ARG A 92 -11.04 -4.06 -4.16
C ARG A 92 -12.01 -2.94 -3.83
N VAL A 93 -13.02 -3.23 -3.00
CA VAL A 93 -14.01 -2.23 -2.58
C VAL A 93 -13.30 -1.11 -1.80
N ALA A 94 -12.50 -1.45 -0.80
CA ALA A 94 -11.74 -0.49 0.00
C ALA A 94 -10.81 0.39 -0.87
N HIS A 95 -10.15 -0.20 -1.88
CA HIS A 95 -9.35 0.54 -2.85
C HIS A 95 -10.20 1.53 -3.62
N ASN A 96 -11.30 1.09 -4.22
CA ASN A 96 -12.18 1.96 -5.00
C ASN A 96 -12.74 3.13 -4.18
N GLU A 97 -13.21 2.88 -2.96
CA GLU A 97 -13.67 3.92 -2.04
C GLU A 97 -12.56 4.92 -1.71
N SER A 98 -11.37 4.42 -1.38
CA SER A 98 -10.22 5.27 -1.06
C SER A 98 -9.82 6.15 -2.25
N ILE A 99 -9.75 5.58 -3.47
CA ILE A 99 -9.39 6.33 -4.67
C ILE A 99 -10.47 7.33 -5.07
N SER A 100 -11.74 7.00 -4.87
CA SER A 100 -12.87 7.92 -5.08
C SER A 100 -12.73 9.17 -4.22
N LEU A 101 -12.49 9.01 -2.91
CA LEU A 101 -12.28 10.11 -1.97
C LEU A 101 -11.03 10.95 -2.31
N VAL A 102 -9.93 10.32 -2.73
CA VAL A 102 -8.73 11.05 -3.19
C VAL A 102 -9.03 11.91 -4.42
N ARG A 103 -9.77 11.36 -5.40
CA ARG A 103 -10.14 12.10 -6.62
C ARG A 103 -11.12 13.22 -6.34
N GLY A 104 -12.10 12.99 -5.46
CA GLY A 104 -13.04 14.00 -5.00
C GLY A 104 -12.35 15.20 -4.36
N ARG A 105 -11.38 14.96 -3.45
CA ARG A 105 -10.58 16.01 -2.81
C ARG A 105 -9.77 16.84 -3.82
N ARG A 106 -9.17 16.20 -4.83
CA ARG A 106 -8.44 16.94 -5.90
C ARG A 106 -9.35 17.83 -6.75
N ALA A 107 -10.63 17.51 -6.84
CA ALA A 107 -11.60 18.31 -7.59
C ALA A 107 -12.13 19.50 -6.77
N THR A 108 -12.13 19.41 -5.43
CA THR A 108 -12.68 20.43 -4.53
C THR A 108 -11.64 21.31 -3.85
N ALA A 109 -10.39 20.85 -3.72
CA ALA A 109 -9.33 21.56 -3.00
C ALA A 109 -8.27 22.15 -3.94
N GLY A 110 -7.96 23.43 -3.73
CA GLY A 110 -6.64 23.99 -4.03
C GLY A 110 -5.56 23.37 -3.10
N PRO A 111 -4.26 23.56 -3.37
CA PRO A 111 -3.21 22.75 -2.78
C PRO A 111 -2.97 23.14 -1.31
N GLU A 112 -3.65 22.50 -0.33
CA GLU A 112 -3.16 22.56 1.04
C GLU A 112 -3.58 21.43 2.01
N MET A 113 -2.60 21.19 2.90
CA MET A 113 -2.60 20.52 4.21
C MET A 113 -2.97 19.03 4.32
N GLU A 114 -1.94 18.24 4.04
CA GLU A 114 -1.74 16.91 4.59
C GLU A 114 -1.64 16.93 6.13
N ALA A 115 -2.63 16.37 6.83
CA ALA A 115 -2.55 16.18 8.28
C ALA A 115 -1.40 15.19 8.63
N PRO A 116 -0.49 15.55 9.55
CA PRO A 116 0.53 14.61 10.03
C PRO A 116 -0.13 13.46 10.81
N ILE A 117 0.33 12.23 10.58
CA ILE A 117 -0.02 11.09 11.44
C ILE A 117 0.63 11.33 12.82
N PRO A 118 -0.12 11.42 13.93
CA PRO A 118 0.47 11.59 15.25
C PRO A 118 1.25 10.33 15.63
N ALA A 119 2.51 10.49 16.01
CA ALA A 119 3.34 9.41 16.53
C ALA A 119 3.56 9.59 18.05
N ALA A 120 3.49 8.50 18.82
CA ALA A 120 3.71 8.44 20.26
C ALA A 120 5.21 8.44 20.65
N SER A 121 5.54 9.05 21.79
CA SER A 121 6.80 9.61 22.37
C SER A 121 8.01 8.70 22.72
N ALA A 122 9.24 9.21 22.53
CA ALA A 122 10.45 9.21 23.44
C ALA A 122 11.79 9.33 22.64
N GLU A 123 12.84 10.00 23.16
CA GLU A 123 13.94 10.55 22.35
C GLU A 123 14.92 9.58 21.64
N ALA A 124 15.09 8.33 22.06
CA ALA A 124 15.82 7.32 21.25
C ALA A 124 14.98 6.82 20.05
N GLN A 125 13.66 7.01 20.14
CA GLN A 125 12.73 6.77 19.05
C GLN A 125 12.77 7.91 18.04
N LEU A 126 13.41 9.06 18.28
CA LEU A 126 13.34 10.19 17.33
C LEU A 126 13.97 9.85 15.97
N ALA A 127 15.17 9.28 15.94
CA ALA A 127 15.81 8.88 14.69
C ALA A 127 15.02 7.80 13.95
N ASP A 128 14.50 6.80 14.67
CA ASP A 128 13.64 5.77 14.07
C ASP A 128 12.28 6.33 13.64
N ARG A 129 11.74 7.31 14.37
CA ARG A 129 10.50 8.02 14.01
C ARG A 129 10.70 8.90 12.80
N ASP A 130 11.84 9.54 12.64
CA ASP A 130 12.16 10.35 11.46
C ASP A 130 12.37 9.45 10.24
N ARG A 131 13.03 8.30 10.40
CA ARG A 131 13.09 7.25 9.37
C ARG A 131 11.71 6.75 8.98
N LEU A 132 10.85 6.45 9.96
CA LEU A 132 9.47 6.00 9.71
C LEU A 132 8.62 7.09 9.05
N ARG A 133 8.72 8.34 9.50
CA ARG A 133 8.06 9.49 8.85
C ARG A 133 8.51 9.62 7.41
N GLN A 134 9.82 9.53 7.16
CA GLN A 134 10.37 9.61 5.81
C GLN A 134 9.89 8.46 4.93
N LEU A 135 9.85 7.24 5.46
CA LEU A 135 9.31 6.08 4.73
C LEU A 135 7.83 6.28 4.38
N VAL A 136 7.04 6.84 5.30
CA VAL A 136 5.65 7.20 5.03
C VAL A 136 5.58 8.23 3.90
N ILE A 137 6.36 9.30 3.94
CA ILE A 137 6.42 10.32 2.87
C ILE A 137 6.79 9.67 1.52
N ASP A 138 7.81 8.81 1.52
CA ASP A 138 8.28 8.11 0.32
C ASP A 138 7.20 7.20 -0.27
N LEU A 139 6.52 6.44 0.58
CA LEU A 139 5.40 5.59 0.20
C LEU A 139 4.28 6.40 -0.47
N GLN A 140 4.03 7.62 0.01
CA GLN A 140 3.02 8.52 -0.59
C GLN A 140 3.45 9.13 -1.91
N SER A 141 4.75 9.31 -2.14
CA SER A 141 5.28 9.80 -3.40
C SER A 141 5.19 8.76 -4.54
N LEU A 142 4.89 7.50 -4.20
CA LEU A 142 4.78 6.44 -5.20
C LEU A 142 3.51 6.62 -6.06
N PRO A 143 3.58 6.23 -7.36
CA PRO A 143 2.40 6.01 -8.17
C PRO A 143 1.35 5.16 -7.45
N GLU A 144 0.08 5.54 -7.58
CA GLU A 144 -1.05 4.96 -6.86
C GLU A 144 -1.06 3.42 -6.91
N ARG A 145 -0.88 2.83 -8.10
CA ARG A 145 -0.87 1.37 -8.28
C ARG A 145 0.29 0.70 -7.54
N GLN A 146 1.49 1.29 -7.57
CA GLN A 146 2.66 0.78 -6.86
C GLN A 146 2.45 0.85 -5.34
N ARG A 147 1.95 1.99 -4.84
CA ARG A 147 1.61 2.19 -3.43
C ARG A 147 0.56 1.16 -2.97
N SER A 148 -0.57 1.07 -3.65
CA SER A 148 -1.65 0.15 -3.26
C SER A 148 -1.20 -1.31 -3.29
N ALA A 149 -0.48 -1.73 -4.33
CA ALA A 149 0.04 -3.10 -4.42
C ALA A 149 1.03 -3.41 -3.29
N LEU A 150 1.95 -2.48 -2.98
CA LEU A 150 2.94 -2.65 -1.92
C LEU A 150 2.28 -2.72 -0.53
N VAL A 151 1.33 -1.84 -0.23
CA VAL A 151 0.58 -1.85 1.03
C VAL A 151 -0.19 -3.16 1.19
N MET A 152 -0.91 -3.59 0.14
CA MET A 152 -1.66 -4.86 0.17
C MET A 152 -0.72 -6.05 0.41
N ARG A 153 0.49 -6.02 -0.17
CA ARG A 153 1.48 -7.08 0.00
C ARG A 153 2.09 -7.09 1.40
N GLU A 154 2.67 -5.98 1.83
CA GLU A 154 3.53 -5.92 3.02
C GLU A 154 2.74 -5.72 4.31
N LEU A 155 1.65 -4.94 4.29
CA LEU A 155 0.89 -4.62 5.49
C LEU A 155 -0.35 -5.50 5.66
N SER A 156 -0.91 -5.96 4.55
CA SER A 156 -2.13 -6.78 4.57
C SER A 156 -1.88 -8.25 4.26
N GLY A 157 -0.70 -8.63 3.76
CA GLY A 157 -0.31 -10.02 3.51
C GLY A 157 -1.06 -10.70 2.36
N LEU A 158 -1.49 -9.96 1.34
CA LEU A 158 -2.17 -10.54 0.18
C LEU A 158 -1.16 -11.26 -0.75
N SER A 159 -1.61 -12.34 -1.39
CA SER A 159 -0.89 -12.97 -2.50
C SER A 159 -0.89 -12.04 -3.72
N TYR A 160 0.04 -12.24 -4.67
CA TYR A 160 0.03 -11.44 -5.90
C TYR A 160 -1.24 -11.67 -6.73
N GLU A 161 -1.81 -12.86 -6.67
CA GLU A 161 -3.09 -13.20 -7.28
C GLU A 161 -4.24 -12.41 -6.64
N GLU A 162 -4.32 -12.41 -5.29
CA GLU A 162 -5.29 -11.64 -4.52
C GLU A 162 -5.16 -10.13 -4.83
N ILE A 163 -3.92 -9.62 -4.95
CA ILE A 163 -3.68 -8.21 -5.33
C ILE A 163 -4.14 -7.95 -6.77
N GLY A 164 -3.91 -8.87 -7.70
CA GLY A 164 -4.38 -8.78 -9.07
C GLY A 164 -5.90 -8.63 -9.11
N VAL A 165 -6.62 -9.48 -8.39
CA VAL A 165 -8.09 -9.38 -8.23
C VAL A 165 -8.49 -8.04 -7.59
N ALA A 166 -7.80 -7.62 -6.53
CA ALA A 166 -8.10 -6.38 -5.82
C ALA A 166 -7.92 -5.11 -6.66
N LEU A 167 -6.92 -5.10 -7.56
CA LEU A 167 -6.58 -3.96 -8.41
C LEU A 167 -7.08 -4.09 -9.85
N SER A 168 -7.96 -5.07 -10.14
CA SER A 168 -8.45 -5.38 -11.47
C SER A 168 -7.32 -5.50 -12.51
N SER A 169 -6.29 -6.29 -12.19
CA SER A 169 -5.10 -6.54 -13.03
C SER A 169 -4.66 -8.00 -12.98
N SER A 170 -3.70 -8.38 -13.83
CA SER A 170 -3.10 -9.71 -13.77
C SER A 170 -2.18 -9.86 -12.54
N GLU A 171 -1.95 -11.11 -12.10
CA GLU A 171 -0.95 -11.42 -11.07
C GLU A 171 0.44 -10.87 -11.44
N ALA A 172 0.83 -11.01 -12.71
CA ALA A 172 2.11 -10.52 -13.21
C ALA A 172 2.23 -9.00 -13.07
N ALA A 173 1.17 -8.24 -13.40
CA ALA A 173 1.14 -6.79 -13.23
C ALA A 173 1.16 -6.38 -11.75
N ALA A 174 0.50 -7.14 -10.87
CA ALA A 174 0.57 -6.93 -9.43
C ALA A 174 1.98 -7.13 -8.87
N ARG A 175 2.64 -8.24 -9.26
CA ARG A 175 4.04 -8.53 -8.90
C ARG A 175 4.98 -7.43 -9.38
N GLN A 176 4.81 -6.98 -10.63
CA GLN A 176 5.59 -5.89 -11.19
C GLN A 176 5.38 -4.59 -10.40
N SER A 177 4.14 -4.24 -10.06
CA SER A 177 3.81 -3.04 -9.29
C SER A 177 4.46 -3.05 -7.90
N VAL A 178 4.46 -4.21 -7.21
CA VAL A 178 5.16 -4.38 -5.93
C VAL A 178 6.67 -4.21 -6.10
N TYR A 179 7.25 -4.85 -7.11
CA TYR A 179 8.68 -4.75 -7.40
C TYR A 179 9.10 -3.31 -7.67
N GLU A 180 8.40 -2.61 -8.57
CA GLU A 180 8.67 -1.21 -8.88
C GLU A 180 8.49 -0.30 -7.67
N GLY A 181 7.51 -0.59 -6.80
CA GLY A 181 7.33 0.11 -5.54
C GLY A 181 8.56 0.00 -4.65
N ARG A 182 9.10 -1.22 -4.45
CA ARG A 182 10.32 -1.46 -3.66
C ARG A 182 11.54 -0.74 -4.24
N ILE A 183 11.78 -0.88 -5.54
CA ILE A 183 12.88 -0.20 -6.24
C ILE A 183 12.74 1.32 -6.13
N SER A 184 11.51 1.84 -6.19
CA SER A 184 11.25 3.26 -6.04
C SER A 184 11.57 3.76 -4.63
N LEU A 185 11.18 3.04 -3.57
CA LEU A 185 11.54 3.40 -2.19
C LEU A 185 13.05 3.37 -1.97
N GLN A 186 13.71 2.31 -2.46
CA GLN A 186 15.18 2.22 -2.40
C GLN A 186 15.84 3.40 -3.12
N GLY A 187 15.39 3.75 -4.32
CA GLY A 187 15.92 4.88 -5.07
C GLY A 187 15.68 6.24 -4.40
N LEU A 188 14.61 6.41 -3.62
CA LEU A 188 14.39 7.63 -2.82
C LEU A 188 15.40 7.70 -1.67
N GLN A 189 15.61 6.59 -0.96
CA GLN A 189 16.61 6.50 0.10
C GLN A 189 18.03 6.78 -0.42
N GLU A 190 18.45 6.07 -1.46
CA GLU A 190 19.78 6.25 -2.08
C GLU A 190 19.99 7.68 -2.56
N GLY A 191 18.93 8.33 -3.07
CA GLY A 191 18.96 9.74 -3.48
C GLY A 191 19.30 10.68 -2.33
N ARG A 192 18.65 10.51 -1.17
CA ARG A 192 18.93 11.31 0.03
C ARG A 192 20.35 11.10 0.56
N GLU A 193 20.90 9.90 0.38
CA GLU A 193 22.26 9.56 0.79
C GLU A 193 23.34 10.03 -0.21
N MET A 194 22.96 10.60 -1.36
CA MET A 194 23.93 11.11 -2.35
C MET A 194 24.77 12.27 -1.79
N LYS A 195 26.05 12.32 -2.17
CA LYS A 195 26.94 13.44 -1.85
C LYS A 195 26.54 14.70 -2.62
N CYS A 196 26.53 15.84 -1.94
CA CYS A 196 26.23 17.15 -2.53
C CYS A 196 27.14 17.47 -3.73
N GLU A 197 28.42 17.10 -3.67
CA GLU A 197 29.37 17.29 -4.77
C GLU A 197 28.90 16.59 -6.05
N THR A 198 28.56 15.30 -5.97
CA THR A 198 28.04 14.51 -7.09
C THR A 198 26.77 15.13 -7.67
N VAL A 199 25.88 15.61 -6.80
CA VAL A 199 24.63 16.25 -7.20
C VAL A 199 24.88 17.58 -7.91
N ARG A 200 25.74 18.43 -7.37
CA ARG A 200 26.10 19.73 -7.98
C ARG A 200 26.81 19.57 -9.32
N HIS A 201 27.67 18.56 -9.46
CA HIS A 201 28.23 18.18 -10.76
C HIS A 201 27.14 17.80 -11.75
N ALA A 202 26.23 16.88 -11.38
CA ALA A 202 25.12 16.49 -12.25
C ALA A 202 24.22 17.66 -12.68
N ILE A 203 23.97 18.63 -11.78
CA ILE A 203 23.22 19.86 -12.09
C ILE A 203 23.99 20.75 -13.07
N SER A 204 25.31 20.87 -12.89
CA SER A 204 26.18 21.71 -13.70
C SER A 204 26.40 21.13 -15.10
N ASP A 205 26.51 19.80 -15.21
CA ASP A 205 26.73 19.05 -16.45
C ASP A 205 25.52 19.09 -17.41
N ARG A 206 24.39 19.66 -16.97
CA ARG A 206 23.16 19.86 -17.77
C ARG A 206 22.56 18.57 -18.34
N ASP A 207 22.82 17.42 -17.72
CA ASP A 207 22.20 16.18 -18.13
C ASP A 207 20.73 16.15 -17.65
N GLY A 208 19.84 16.67 -18.50
CA GLY A 208 18.39 16.72 -18.25
C GLY A 208 17.77 15.35 -17.97
N ARG A 209 18.40 14.24 -18.41
CA ARG A 209 17.94 12.88 -18.06
C ARG A 209 18.31 12.52 -16.63
N ARG A 210 19.50 12.89 -16.16
CA ARG A 210 19.91 12.73 -14.74
C ARG A 210 19.11 13.63 -13.81
N LEU A 211 18.79 14.85 -14.26
CA LEU A 211 18.03 15.83 -13.48
C LEU A 211 16.60 15.39 -13.15
N ARG A 212 15.98 14.59 -14.02
CA ARG A 212 14.61 14.07 -13.82
C ARG A 212 14.56 12.78 -13.01
N GLY A 213 15.72 12.19 -12.72
CA GLY A 213 15.83 10.93 -11.98
C GLY A 213 15.28 11.04 -10.56
N ARG A 214 14.58 9.99 -10.12
CA ARG A 214 13.99 9.88 -8.77
C ARG A 214 15.01 10.18 -7.65
N ARG A 215 16.24 9.65 -7.78
CA ARG A 215 17.34 9.85 -6.82
C ARG A 215 17.70 11.34 -6.65
N LEU A 216 17.83 12.08 -7.75
CA LEU A 216 18.19 13.49 -7.67
C LEU A 216 17.07 14.32 -7.03
N ARG A 217 15.81 14.04 -7.40
CA ARG A 217 14.66 14.70 -6.78
C ARG A 217 14.64 14.49 -5.27
N ALA A 218 14.82 13.25 -4.82
CA ALA A 218 14.87 12.93 -3.39
C ALA A 218 16.01 13.67 -2.65
N HIS A 219 17.17 13.82 -3.29
CA HIS A 219 18.26 14.64 -2.73
C HIS A 219 17.86 16.11 -2.62
N LEU A 220 17.32 16.69 -3.70
CA LEU A 220 16.91 18.10 -3.72
C LEU A 220 15.80 18.37 -2.71
N ASP A 221 14.89 17.42 -2.49
CA ASP A 221 13.83 17.51 -1.49
C ASP A 221 14.36 17.52 -0.05
N SER A 222 15.54 16.98 0.20
CA SER A 222 16.15 16.85 1.53
C SER A 222 17.38 17.75 1.78
N CYS A 223 17.90 18.43 0.75
CA CYS A 223 19.11 19.26 0.86
C CYS A 223 18.89 20.69 0.32
N ASP A 224 18.70 21.65 1.24
CA ASP A 224 18.48 23.05 0.89
C ASP A 224 19.68 23.69 0.16
N GLY A 225 20.90 23.26 0.47
CA GLY A 225 22.11 23.74 -0.21
C GLY A 225 22.15 23.36 -1.70
N CYS A 226 21.72 22.15 -2.04
CA CYS A 226 21.64 21.71 -3.44
C CYS A 226 20.42 22.29 -4.15
N ARG A 227 19.29 22.47 -3.44
CA ARG A 227 18.10 23.15 -3.95
C ARG A 227 18.40 24.61 -4.33
N GLY A 228 19.07 25.34 -3.44
CA GLY A 228 19.52 26.72 -3.71
C GLY A 228 20.53 26.82 -4.85
N PHE A 229 21.45 25.85 -4.95
CA PHE A 229 22.38 25.78 -6.06
C PHE A 229 21.66 25.58 -7.40
N ALA A 230 20.72 24.62 -7.48
CA ALA A 230 19.91 24.38 -8.68
C ALA A 230 19.17 25.65 -9.14
N ALA A 231 18.49 26.34 -8.21
CA ALA A 231 17.78 27.59 -8.50
C ALA A 231 18.72 28.72 -8.98
N SER A 232 19.96 28.78 -8.47
CA SER A 232 20.96 29.77 -8.93
C SER A 232 21.40 29.53 -10.37
N ILE A 233 21.56 28.25 -10.75
CA ILE A 233 21.90 27.86 -12.12
C ILE A 233 20.75 28.15 -13.08
N GLU A 234 19.50 27.99 -12.64
CA GLU A 234 18.31 28.34 -13.44
C GLU A 234 18.20 29.86 -13.65
N ARG A 235 18.35 30.68 -12.61
CA ARG A 235 18.29 32.15 -12.72
C ARG A 235 19.31 32.73 -13.71
N ARG A 236 20.57 32.28 -13.66
CA ARG A 236 21.62 32.69 -14.62
C ARG A 236 21.31 32.35 -16.09
N ARG A 237 20.29 31.55 -16.36
CA ARG A 237 19.84 31.21 -17.72
C ARG A 237 18.68 32.09 -18.19
N SER A 238 17.99 32.75 -17.27
CA SER A 238 16.84 33.61 -17.56
C SER A 238 17.24 35.07 -17.80
N ASP A 239 18.46 35.44 -17.38
CA ASP A 239 19.14 36.70 -17.68
C ASP A 239 19.93 36.60 -19.00
#